data_AF-A0A0H5QJQ6-F1
#
_entry.id   AF-A0A0H5QJQ6-F1
#
_cell.length_a   1.000
_cell.length_b   1.000
_cell.length_c   1.000
_cell.angle_alpha   90.00
_cell.angle_beta   90.00
_cell.angle_gamma   90.00
#
_symmetry.space_group_name_H-M   'P 1'
#
loop_
_entity.id
_entity.type
_entity.pdbx_description
1 polymer ?
#
loop_
_entity_poly.entity_id
_entity_poly.type
_entity_poly.pdbx_seq_one_letter_code
_entity_poly.pdbx_strand_id
1 'polypeptide(L)'
;MATDEKVVKQRRKRLVYVPKFVAKIVLLGDSCTGKSKIMANLAGEQVGTTVEPTVGAGYVRYKIPASGLDLKLFEISGQRAFHKKLCASIMTKHVDIVCIVYSTNNTTSLESMRLYWGPKLVSEGWLSETSRVLLVGNTENDGDKHQTNMELAKKTASLLAKTLNKKQIDFVEVDASHSEKVIDLFKIIGETAAVRSMTQLLRQLKKTTDVSEIDIKLMLRKSGFTEEFASKHQLEPLCCYMREITQEDELLMNDFEDGQEDSDCADSDHSTDKWVQLNGNLVQLFRTMKEAKKGASCTMEIALEAGRTSVSIVNGVYIELINGDKRLLLKATSKIITHYWVDTISSIMKTPFTKIDDAGT
;
A
#
# COMPACT_ATOMS: atom_id res chain seq x y z
N MET A 1 32.91 -43.51 21.94
CA MET A 1 32.88 -43.26 20.49
C MET A 1 31.47 -42.81 20.13
N ALA A 2 31.40 -41.63 19.51
CA ALA A 2 30.35 -41.02 18.69
C ALA A 2 28.87 -41.08 19.16
N THR A 3 28.39 -39.88 19.46
CA THR A 3 27.01 -39.39 19.63
C THR A 3 26.13 -39.60 18.40
N ASP A 4 24.93 -40.13 18.62
CA ASP A 4 23.88 -40.29 17.61
C ASP A 4 22.81 -39.19 17.84
N GLU A 5 23.13 -37.95 17.47
CA GLU A 5 22.16 -36.85 17.43
C GLU A 5 21.30 -36.97 16.18
N LYS A 6 20.08 -37.48 16.36
CA LYS A 6 19.01 -37.39 15.37
C LYS A 6 18.67 -35.91 15.11
N VAL A 7 19.31 -35.32 14.11
CA VAL A 7 18.91 -34.05 13.52
C VAL A 7 17.57 -34.26 12.80
N VAL A 8 16.48 -33.98 13.50
CA VAL A 8 15.16 -33.85 12.90
C VAL A 8 15.21 -32.64 11.96
N LYS A 9 15.43 -32.87 10.66
CA LYS A 9 15.23 -31.88 9.59
C LYS A 9 13.77 -31.45 9.59
N GLN A 10 13.46 -30.42 10.35
CA GLN A 10 12.15 -29.79 10.40
C GLN A 10 11.86 -29.25 8.99
N ARG A 11 10.93 -29.90 8.28
CA ARG A 11 10.52 -29.50 6.93
C ARG A 11 10.06 -28.04 6.93
N ARG A 12 10.79 -27.19 6.19
CA ARG A 12 10.52 -25.77 5.95
C ARG A 12 9.06 -25.57 5.54
N LYS A 13 8.25 -24.88 6.37
CA LYS A 13 6.87 -24.53 6.00
C LYS A 13 6.90 -23.30 5.09
N ARG A 14 6.88 -23.52 3.77
CA ARG A 14 6.65 -22.45 2.79
C ARG A 14 5.31 -21.77 3.11
N LEU A 15 5.29 -20.44 3.19
CA LEU A 15 4.05 -19.66 3.26
C LEU A 15 3.31 -19.81 1.92
N VAL A 16 2.41 -20.80 1.85
CA VAL A 16 1.62 -21.10 0.64
C VAL A 16 0.56 -20.03 0.38
N TYR A 17 0.10 -19.34 1.43
CA TYR A 17 -0.99 -18.37 1.36
C TYR A 17 -0.52 -16.96 1.69
N VAL A 18 -0.78 -16.04 0.77
CA VAL A 18 -0.58 -14.62 0.97
C VAL A 18 -1.93 -13.95 0.71
N PRO A 19 -2.53 -13.28 1.71
CA PRO A 19 -3.86 -12.73 1.56
C PRO A 19 -3.85 -11.58 0.54
N LYS A 20 -4.72 -11.64 -0.47
CA LYS A 20 -5.08 -10.44 -1.23
C LYS A 20 -5.66 -9.42 -0.26
N PHE A 21 -5.09 -8.22 -0.20
CA PHE A 21 -5.64 -7.19 0.67
C PHE A 21 -6.94 -6.68 0.07
N VAL A 22 -7.99 -6.82 0.86
CA VAL A 22 -9.31 -6.30 0.55
C VAL A 22 -9.68 -5.43 1.74
N ALA A 23 -9.89 -4.14 1.50
CA ALA A 23 -10.38 -3.23 2.53
C ALA A 23 -11.90 -3.15 2.45
N LYS A 24 -12.58 -3.54 3.52
CA LYS A 24 -14.03 -3.41 3.66
C LYS A 24 -14.36 -2.08 4.33
N ILE A 25 -15.12 -1.26 3.60
CA ILE A 25 -15.49 0.10 3.99
C ILE A 25 -17.01 0.15 4.10
N VAL A 26 -17.52 0.73 5.18
CA VAL A 26 -18.97 0.91 5.39
C VAL A 26 -19.28 2.40 5.54
N LEU A 27 -20.24 2.88 4.75
CA LEU A 27 -20.80 4.22 4.83
C LEU A 27 -22.09 4.19 5.66
N LEU A 28 -22.07 4.93 6.77
CA LEU A 28 -23.20 5.15 7.67
C LEU A 28 -23.56 6.63 7.69
N GLY A 29 -24.79 6.95 8.09
CA GLY A 29 -25.24 8.33 8.19
C GLY A 29 -26.72 8.48 7.85
N ASP A 30 -27.29 9.62 8.19
CA ASP A 30 -28.73 9.87 8.01
C ASP A 30 -29.15 9.88 6.53
N SER A 31 -30.46 9.80 6.28
CA SER A 31 -30.98 9.94 4.92
C SER A 31 -30.56 11.28 4.30
N CYS A 32 -30.34 11.28 2.98
CA CYS A 32 -29.96 12.46 2.21
C CYS A 32 -28.60 13.11 2.58
N THR A 33 -27.70 12.42 3.28
CA THR A 33 -26.34 12.94 3.54
C THR A 33 -25.37 12.79 2.37
N GLY A 34 -25.76 12.14 1.27
CA GLY A 34 -24.93 11.99 0.07
C GLY A 34 -24.10 10.70 -0.03
N LYS A 35 -24.32 9.70 0.85
CA LYS A 35 -23.63 8.39 0.80
C LYS A 35 -23.69 7.74 -0.59
N SER A 36 -24.87 7.70 -1.19
CA SER A 36 -25.09 7.08 -2.50
C SER A 36 -24.44 7.90 -3.63
N LYS A 37 -24.45 9.24 -3.52
CA LYS A 37 -23.70 10.10 -4.46
C LYS A 37 -22.20 9.80 -4.41
N ILE A 38 -21.63 9.68 -3.20
CA ILE A 38 -20.22 9.33 -3.00
C ILE A 38 -19.89 7.97 -3.64
N MET A 39 -20.73 6.95 -3.40
CA MET A 39 -20.51 5.60 -3.95
C MET A 39 -20.70 5.53 -5.46
N ALA A 40 -21.75 6.15 -6.01
CA ALA A 40 -22.01 6.21 -7.44
C ALA A 40 -20.88 6.96 -8.17
N ASN A 41 -20.42 8.08 -7.62
CA ASN A 41 -19.29 8.82 -8.16
C ASN A 41 -18.03 7.95 -8.22
N LEU A 42 -17.70 7.23 -7.14
CA LEU A 42 -16.55 6.31 -7.13
C LEU A 42 -16.68 5.20 -8.17
N ALA A 43 -17.90 4.74 -8.45
CA ALA A 43 -18.18 3.73 -9.47
C ALA A 43 -18.13 4.28 -10.91
N GLY A 44 -18.00 5.60 -11.09
CA GLY A 44 -18.07 6.24 -12.40
C GLY A 44 -19.50 6.32 -12.96
N GLU A 45 -20.52 6.17 -12.11
CA GLU A 45 -21.92 6.27 -12.50
C GLU A 45 -22.34 7.74 -12.59
N GLN A 46 -23.19 8.06 -13.58
CA GLN A 46 -23.79 9.39 -13.64
C GLN A 46 -24.81 9.54 -12.50
N VAL A 47 -24.51 10.45 -11.57
CA VAL A 47 -25.43 10.80 -10.49
C VAL A 47 -26.53 11.69 -11.07
N GLY A 48 -27.72 11.14 -11.23
CA GLY A 48 -28.90 11.90 -11.67
C GLY A 48 -29.27 13.01 -10.68
N THR A 49 -30.04 13.99 -11.14
CA THR A 49 -30.54 15.11 -10.31
C THR A 49 -31.57 14.66 -9.27
N THR A 50 -32.24 13.54 -9.50
CA THR A 50 -33.20 12.92 -8.58
C THR A 50 -32.53 11.78 -7.83
N VAL A 51 -32.29 11.97 -6.53
CA VAL A 51 -31.71 10.95 -5.65
C VAL A 51 -32.83 10.18 -4.97
N GLU A 52 -33.12 8.97 -5.47
CA GLU A 52 -34.02 8.07 -4.76
C GLU A 52 -33.42 7.60 -3.43
N PRO A 53 -34.20 7.50 -2.34
CA PRO A 53 -33.69 6.98 -1.08
C PRO A 53 -33.20 5.53 -1.23
N THR A 54 -31.98 5.23 -0.76
CA THR A 54 -31.47 3.86 -0.71
C THR A 54 -32.42 2.96 0.09
N VAL A 55 -32.92 1.90 -0.54
CA VAL A 55 -33.67 0.85 0.14
C VAL A 55 -32.70 -0.20 0.64
N GLY A 56 -32.58 -0.31 1.96
CA GLY A 56 -31.71 -1.30 2.58
C GLY A 56 -30.22 -0.96 2.52
N ALA A 57 -29.46 -1.58 1.61
CA ALA A 57 -28.01 -1.40 1.50
C ALA A 57 -27.52 -1.56 0.05
N GLY A 58 -26.51 -0.77 -0.30
CA GLY A 58 -25.81 -0.81 -1.60
C GLY A 58 -24.40 -1.38 -1.46
N TYR A 59 -23.83 -1.88 -2.56
CA TYR A 59 -22.49 -2.43 -2.62
C TYR A 59 -21.76 -2.00 -3.88
N VAL A 60 -20.54 -1.48 -3.72
CA VAL A 60 -19.62 -1.16 -4.82
C VAL A 60 -18.29 -1.84 -4.55
N ARG A 61 -17.72 -2.44 -5.58
CA ARG A 61 -16.32 -2.90 -5.57
C ARG A 61 -15.49 -1.96 -6.41
N TYR A 62 -14.47 -1.36 -5.80
CA TYR A 62 -13.56 -0.45 -6.49
C TYR A 62 -12.14 -0.95 -6.35
N LYS A 63 -11.43 -1.11 -7.46
CA LYS A 63 -10.02 -1.50 -7.46
C LYS A 63 -9.18 -0.25 -7.71
N ILE A 64 -8.32 0.10 -6.75
CA ILE A 64 -7.41 1.24 -6.93
C ILE A 64 -6.39 0.88 -8.02
N PRO A 65 -6.35 1.59 -9.17
CA PRO A 65 -5.46 1.20 -10.27
C PRO A 65 -3.99 1.21 -9.87
N ALA A 66 -3.55 2.27 -9.19
CA ALA A 66 -2.16 2.47 -8.81
C ALA A 66 -1.65 1.50 -7.74
N SER A 67 -2.51 0.97 -6.86
CA SER A 67 -2.11 0.08 -5.77
C SER A 67 -2.59 -1.36 -5.91
N GLY A 68 -3.50 -1.65 -6.85
CA GLY A 68 -4.13 -2.96 -7.03
C GLY A 68 -5.06 -3.37 -5.88
N LEU A 69 -5.22 -2.51 -4.86
CA LEU A 69 -6.03 -2.75 -3.67
C LEU A 69 -7.52 -2.83 -4.02
N ASP A 70 -8.16 -3.90 -3.56
CA ASP A 70 -9.60 -4.11 -3.69
C ASP A 70 -10.34 -3.43 -2.53
N LEU A 71 -11.18 -2.45 -2.82
CA LEU A 71 -12.11 -1.85 -1.87
C LEU A 71 -13.49 -2.49 -2.03
N LYS A 72 -14.09 -2.89 -0.92
CA LYS A 72 -15.47 -3.36 -0.82
C LYS A 72 -16.27 -2.35 -0.02
N LEU A 73 -17.01 -1.49 -0.72
CA LEU A 73 -17.81 -0.43 -0.12
C LEU A 73 -19.24 -0.91 0.07
N PHE A 74 -19.77 -0.68 1.26
CA PHE A 74 -21.17 -0.92 1.60
C PHE A 74 -21.78 0.40 2.06
N GLU A 75 -22.85 0.86 1.42
CA GLU A 75 -23.70 1.88 2.04
C GLU A 75 -24.86 1.22 2.77
N ILE A 76 -25.19 1.75 3.94
CA ILE A 76 -26.41 1.41 4.64
C ILE A 76 -27.38 2.58 4.51
N SER A 77 -28.63 2.28 4.18
CA SER A 77 -29.71 3.27 4.14
C SER A 77 -29.74 4.06 5.43
N GLY A 78 -29.95 5.37 5.32
CA GLY A 78 -30.12 6.25 6.47
C GLY A 78 -31.50 6.13 7.14
N GLN A 79 -32.40 5.31 6.59
CA GLN A 79 -33.69 5.03 7.20
C GLN A 79 -33.52 4.07 8.38
N ARG A 80 -33.87 4.55 9.57
CA ARG A 80 -33.66 3.85 10.85
C ARG A 80 -34.26 2.44 10.91
N ALA A 81 -35.33 2.19 10.15
CA ALA A 81 -35.97 0.88 10.05
C ALA A 81 -35.01 -0.24 9.61
N PHE A 82 -33.98 0.09 8.82
CA PHE A 82 -33.02 -0.90 8.32
C PHE A 82 -31.79 -1.10 9.20
N HIS A 83 -31.49 -0.17 10.11
CA HIS A 83 -30.20 -0.13 10.82
C HIS A 83 -29.94 -1.41 11.63
N LYS A 84 -30.90 -1.87 12.44
CA LYS A 84 -30.69 -3.03 13.33
C LYS A 84 -30.28 -4.29 12.54
N LYS A 85 -31.01 -4.61 11.46
CA LYS A 85 -30.79 -5.83 10.68
C LYS A 85 -29.58 -5.70 9.75
N LEU A 86 -29.45 -4.58 9.03
CA LEU A 86 -28.41 -4.43 8.02
C LEU A 86 -27.05 -4.11 8.62
N CYS A 87 -26.98 -3.23 9.62
CA CYS A 87 -25.72 -2.97 10.31
C CYS A 87 -25.21 -4.24 10.99
N ALA A 88 -26.08 -5.03 11.64
CA ALA A 88 -25.66 -6.31 12.20
C ALA A 88 -25.10 -7.25 11.10
N SER A 89 -25.78 -7.40 9.96
CA SER A 89 -25.33 -8.29 8.88
C SER A 89 -24.03 -7.82 8.20
N ILE A 90 -23.83 -6.51 8.06
CA ILE A 90 -22.68 -5.94 7.34
C ILE A 90 -21.50 -5.74 8.28
N MET A 91 -21.71 -5.24 9.49
CA MET A 91 -20.64 -4.83 10.41
C MET A 91 -20.00 -6.01 11.15
N THR A 92 -20.75 -7.08 11.44
CA THR A 92 -20.22 -8.25 12.18
C THR A 92 -19.15 -9.03 11.41
N LYS A 93 -19.09 -8.93 10.08
CA LYS A 93 -18.14 -9.66 9.22
C LYS A 93 -16.79 -8.96 9.06
N HIS A 94 -16.26 -8.36 10.13
CA HIS A 94 -15.07 -7.48 10.14
C HIS A 94 -15.24 -6.26 9.21
N VAL A 95 -14.90 -5.07 9.71
CA VAL A 95 -14.91 -3.83 8.92
C VAL A 95 -13.60 -3.10 9.17
N ASP A 96 -12.87 -2.80 8.11
CA ASP A 96 -11.60 -2.09 8.21
C ASP A 96 -11.84 -0.61 8.49
N ILE A 97 -12.84 -0.03 7.80
CA ILE A 97 -13.11 1.41 7.82
C ILE A 97 -14.62 1.67 7.90
N VAL A 98 -15.01 2.55 8.80
CA VAL A 98 -16.37 3.06 8.91
C VAL A 98 -16.35 4.56 8.65
N CYS A 99 -16.99 4.98 7.57
CA CYS A 99 -17.20 6.38 7.23
C CYS A 99 -18.58 6.79 7.75
N ILE A 100 -18.63 7.69 8.73
CA ILE A 100 -19.89 8.27 9.20
C ILE A 100 -20.08 9.60 8.46
N VAL A 101 -21.07 9.65 7.58
CA VAL A 101 -21.28 10.70 6.59
C VAL A 101 -22.41 11.63 7.02
N TYR A 102 -22.11 12.92 7.08
CA TYR A 102 -23.10 13.99 7.26
C TYR A 102 -23.06 14.94 6.06
N SER A 103 -24.12 15.74 5.86
CA SER A 103 -24.11 16.82 4.86
C SER A 103 -23.73 18.13 5.51
N THR A 104 -22.80 18.89 4.92
CA THR A 104 -22.41 20.20 5.44
C THR A 104 -23.53 21.23 5.38
N ASN A 105 -24.55 20.99 4.56
CA ASN A 105 -25.74 21.82 4.45
C ASN A 105 -26.82 21.47 5.50
N ASN A 106 -26.62 20.40 6.28
CA ASN A 106 -27.57 19.91 7.26
C ASN A 106 -26.88 19.68 8.62
N THR A 107 -26.93 20.68 9.50
CA THR A 107 -26.34 20.62 10.85
C THR A 107 -26.97 19.53 11.72
N THR A 108 -28.26 19.24 11.57
CA THR A 108 -28.92 18.13 12.28
C THR A 108 -28.30 16.78 11.93
N SER A 109 -27.87 16.61 10.67
CA SER A 109 -27.17 15.39 10.27
C SER A 109 -25.82 15.24 11.00
N LEU A 110 -25.09 16.33 11.22
CA LEU A 110 -23.85 16.30 12.00
C LEU A 110 -24.11 15.97 13.48
N GLU A 111 -25.16 16.55 14.07
CA GLU A 111 -25.56 16.23 15.45
C GLU A 111 -25.93 14.75 15.63
N SER A 112 -26.63 14.18 14.63
CA SER A 112 -26.99 12.76 14.60
C SER A 112 -25.77 11.84 14.66
N MET A 113 -24.63 12.26 14.10
CA MET A 113 -23.38 11.48 14.21
C MET A 113 -23.04 11.21 15.68
N ARG A 114 -23.10 12.25 16.52
CA ARG A 114 -22.80 12.18 17.96
C ARG A 114 -23.93 11.58 18.79
N LEU A 115 -25.18 11.96 18.51
CA LEU A 115 -26.33 11.62 19.36
C LEU A 115 -26.91 10.24 19.05
N TYR A 116 -26.74 9.77 17.81
CA TYR A 116 -27.32 8.51 17.35
C TYR A 116 -26.25 7.53 16.90
N TRP A 117 -25.47 7.84 15.86
CA TRP A 117 -24.58 6.86 15.23
C TRP A 117 -23.46 6.38 16.15
N GLY A 118 -22.76 7.30 16.82
CA GLY A 118 -21.73 6.96 17.81
C GLY A 118 -22.24 6.04 18.92
N PRO A 119 -23.24 6.46 19.71
CA PRO A 119 -23.84 5.62 20.75
C PRO A 119 -24.38 4.29 20.22
N LYS A 120 -25.00 4.29 19.03
CA LYS A 120 -25.53 3.07 18.42
C LYS A 120 -24.42 2.06 18.12
N LEU A 121 -23.32 2.51 17.52
CA LEU A 121 -22.15 1.68 17.22
C LEU A 121 -21.56 1.03 18.48
N VAL A 122 -21.54 1.76 19.60
CA VAL A 122 -21.09 1.24 20.91
C VAL A 122 -22.10 0.23 21.46
N SER A 123 -23.37 0.62 21.56
CA SER A 123 -24.42 -0.18 22.19
C SER A 123 -24.63 -1.54 21.52
N GLU A 124 -24.40 -1.61 20.22
CA GLU A 124 -24.58 -2.83 19.43
C GLU A 124 -23.28 -3.61 19.22
N GLY A 125 -22.13 -3.09 19.68
CA GLY A 125 -20.83 -3.75 19.53
C GLY A 125 -20.40 -3.98 18.08
N TRP A 126 -20.81 -3.11 17.15
CA TRP A 126 -20.57 -3.28 15.71
C TRP A 126 -19.15 -2.93 15.27
N LEU A 127 -18.36 -2.25 16.11
CA LEU A 127 -16.99 -1.87 15.81
C LEU A 127 -16.00 -2.82 16.46
N SER A 128 -15.03 -3.31 15.69
CA SER A 128 -13.86 -3.93 16.29
C SER A 128 -12.90 -2.86 16.83
N GLU A 129 -12.01 -3.26 17.73
CA GLU A 129 -10.91 -2.40 18.19
C GLU A 129 -10.03 -1.94 17.02
N THR A 130 -9.87 -2.78 16.01
CA THR A 130 -9.04 -2.53 14.82
C THR A 130 -9.72 -1.66 13.77
N SER A 131 -11.05 -1.56 13.73
CA SER A 131 -11.78 -0.71 12.80
C SER A 131 -11.39 0.76 12.95
N ARG A 132 -11.05 1.41 11.84
CA ARG A 132 -10.90 2.86 11.78
C ARG A 132 -12.26 3.51 11.57
N VAL A 133 -12.46 4.67 12.18
CA VAL A 133 -13.68 5.47 12.00
C VAL A 133 -13.27 6.83 11.48
N LEU A 134 -13.96 7.31 10.45
CA LEU A 134 -13.80 8.63 9.86
C LEU A 134 -15.13 9.37 9.89
N LEU A 135 -15.07 10.66 10.20
CA LEU A 135 -16.17 11.59 9.99
C LEU A 135 -16.01 12.23 8.60
N VAL A 136 -17.02 12.08 7.75
CA VAL A 136 -17.01 12.58 6.38
C VAL A 136 -18.10 13.64 6.20
N GLY A 137 -17.71 14.88 5.92
CA GLY A 137 -18.63 15.94 5.54
C GLY A 137 -18.82 15.97 4.03
N ASN A 138 -20.00 15.62 3.54
CA ASN A 138 -20.33 15.78 2.13
C ASN A 138 -20.72 17.24 1.86
N THR A 139 -19.95 17.92 1.03
CA THR A 139 -20.17 19.30 0.62
C THR A 139 -20.88 19.37 -0.74
N GLU A 140 -21.66 20.42 -0.95
CA GLU A 140 -22.29 20.71 -2.25
C GLU A 140 -21.82 22.06 -2.83
N ASN A 141 -20.67 22.58 -2.36
CA ASN A 141 -20.11 23.89 -2.75
C ASN A 141 -21.09 25.07 -2.56
N ASP A 142 -21.18 25.58 -1.33
CA ASP A 142 -21.78 26.90 -1.08
C ASP A 142 -20.90 27.68 -0.09
N GLY A 143 -20.66 28.97 -0.38
CA GLY A 143 -19.69 29.83 0.30
C GLY A 143 -19.99 30.15 1.78
N ASP A 144 -19.12 30.98 2.40
CA ASP A 144 -19.12 31.63 3.74
C ASP A 144 -19.55 30.85 5.00
N LYS A 145 -20.50 29.90 4.95
CA LYS A 145 -20.91 29.01 6.05
C LYS A 145 -19.93 27.88 6.35
N HIS A 146 -18.84 27.78 5.58
CA HIS A 146 -17.87 26.70 5.64
C HIS A 146 -17.07 26.68 6.96
N GLN A 147 -16.64 27.84 7.46
CA GLN A 147 -15.72 27.92 8.59
C GLN A 147 -16.37 27.47 9.92
N THR A 148 -17.59 27.92 10.20
CA THR A 148 -18.32 27.56 11.43
C THR A 148 -18.71 26.09 11.46
N ASN A 149 -19.05 25.52 10.30
CA ASN A 149 -19.34 24.09 10.17
C ASN A 149 -18.09 23.23 10.38
N MET A 150 -16.92 23.68 9.91
CA MET A 150 -15.66 22.95 10.09
C MET A 150 -15.25 22.83 11.57
N GLU A 151 -15.38 23.89 12.37
CA GLU A 151 -15.05 23.84 13.80
C GLU A 151 -15.98 22.90 14.56
N LEU A 152 -17.29 22.96 14.27
CA LEU A 152 -18.27 22.07 14.85
C LEU A 152 -18.03 20.60 14.46
N ALA A 153 -17.63 20.35 13.22
CA ALA A 153 -17.29 19.02 12.74
C ALA A 153 -16.04 18.46 13.43
N LYS A 154 -14.97 19.25 13.57
CA LYS A 154 -13.77 18.86 14.34
C LYS A 154 -14.11 18.55 15.79
N LYS A 155 -14.94 19.38 16.43
CA LYS A 155 -15.44 19.12 17.80
C LYS A 155 -16.25 17.82 17.85
N THR A 156 -17.09 17.57 16.86
CA THR A 156 -17.88 16.34 16.75
C THR A 156 -17.00 15.12 16.59
N ALA A 157 -15.96 15.17 15.75
CA ALA A 157 -14.98 14.09 15.59
C ALA A 157 -14.25 13.78 16.92
N SER A 158 -13.84 14.81 17.66
CA SER A 158 -13.22 14.63 18.99
C SER A 158 -14.16 13.97 20.00
N LEU A 159 -15.43 14.38 20.01
CA LEU A 159 -16.44 13.77 20.89
C LEU A 159 -16.73 12.32 20.49
N LEU A 160 -16.86 12.04 19.19
CA LEU A 160 -17.01 10.68 18.68
C LEU A 160 -15.82 9.80 19.05
N ALA A 161 -14.59 10.33 18.99
CA ALA A 161 -13.40 9.58 19.38
C ALA A 161 -13.50 9.12 20.84
N LYS A 162 -13.95 10.01 21.74
CA LYS A 162 -14.21 9.67 23.15
C LYS A 162 -15.32 8.63 23.28
N THR A 163 -16.46 8.83 22.62
CA THR A 163 -17.60 7.89 22.69
C THR A 163 -17.24 6.50 22.19
N LEU A 164 -16.46 6.40 21.11
CA LEU A 164 -16.06 5.13 20.48
C LEU A 164 -14.79 4.53 21.09
N ASN A 165 -14.24 5.12 22.16
CA ASN A 165 -12.96 4.73 22.76
C ASN A 165 -11.82 4.62 21.72
N LYS A 166 -11.73 5.60 20.81
CA LYS A 166 -10.69 5.70 19.79
C LYS A 166 -9.74 6.85 20.14
N LYS A 167 -8.45 6.68 19.84
CA LYS A 167 -7.43 7.72 20.08
C LYS A 167 -7.74 9.01 19.32
N GLN A 168 -8.15 8.87 18.07
CA GLN A 168 -8.60 9.96 17.21
C GLN A 168 -9.61 9.43 16.20
N ILE A 169 -10.44 10.33 15.69
CA ILE A 169 -11.27 10.12 14.50
C ILE A 169 -10.88 11.20 13.52
N ASP A 170 -10.49 10.78 12.33
CA ASP A 170 -10.13 11.72 11.28
C ASP A 170 -11.39 12.37 10.72
N PHE A 171 -11.27 13.64 10.36
CA PHE A 171 -12.33 14.42 9.74
C PHE A 171 -11.88 14.86 8.36
N VAL A 172 -12.75 14.66 7.37
CA VAL A 172 -12.50 15.05 5.98
C VAL A 172 -13.80 15.56 5.36
N GLU A 173 -13.69 16.59 4.53
CA GLU A 173 -14.79 17.02 3.67
C GLU A 173 -14.54 16.56 2.24
N VAL A 174 -15.60 16.12 1.58
CA VAL A 174 -15.58 15.64 0.19
C VAL A 174 -16.76 16.22 -0.54
N ASP A 175 -16.54 16.68 -1.76
CA ASP A 175 -17.63 17.03 -2.66
C ASP A 175 -17.92 15.80 -3.54
N ALA A 176 -19.07 15.15 -3.31
CA ALA A 176 -19.47 13.96 -4.05
C ALA A 176 -19.69 14.21 -5.55
N SER A 177 -19.74 15.46 -5.99
CA SER A 177 -19.86 15.85 -7.40
C SER A 177 -18.49 15.92 -8.09
N HIS A 178 -17.39 15.97 -7.33
CA HIS A 178 -16.04 16.07 -7.86
C HIS A 178 -15.30 14.74 -7.71
N SER A 179 -15.19 14.00 -8.81
CA SER A 179 -14.72 12.61 -8.76
C SER A 179 -13.29 12.42 -8.26
N GLU A 180 -12.40 13.36 -8.56
CA GLU A 180 -11.01 13.32 -8.08
C GLU A 180 -10.93 13.28 -6.55
N LYS A 181 -11.71 14.13 -5.87
CA LYS A 181 -11.72 14.18 -4.39
C LYS A 181 -12.26 12.91 -3.75
N VAL A 182 -13.29 12.31 -4.38
CA VAL A 182 -13.86 11.03 -3.93
C VAL A 182 -12.84 9.91 -4.09
N ILE A 183 -12.20 9.82 -5.26
CA ILE A 183 -11.16 8.82 -5.56
C ILE A 183 -9.99 8.97 -4.58
N ASP A 184 -9.51 10.19 -4.36
CA ASP A 184 -8.39 10.47 -3.46
C ASP A 184 -8.70 10.07 -2.02
N LEU A 185 -9.91 10.38 -1.53
CA LEU A 185 -10.36 9.95 -0.21
C LEU A 185 -10.26 8.42 -0.06
N PHE A 186 -10.86 7.67 -0.98
CA PHE A 186 -10.87 6.21 -0.90
C PHE A 186 -9.51 5.58 -1.14
N LYS A 187 -8.66 6.21 -1.96
CA LYS A 187 -7.27 5.83 -2.15
C LYS A 187 -6.50 5.94 -0.85
N ILE A 188 -6.51 7.11 -0.21
CA ILE A 188 -5.76 7.38 1.02
C ILE A 188 -6.19 6.45 2.16
N ILE A 189 -7.51 6.31 2.40
CA ILE A 189 -8.00 5.51 3.53
C ILE A 189 -7.79 4.02 3.29
N GLY A 190 -7.96 3.56 2.04
CA GLY A 190 -7.72 2.17 1.64
C GLY A 190 -6.25 1.79 1.79
N GLU A 191 -5.36 2.59 1.21
CA GLU A 191 -3.89 2.44 1.33
C GLU A 191 -3.45 2.38 2.80
N THR A 192 -3.99 3.28 3.64
CA THR A 192 -3.61 3.30 5.05
C THR A 192 -4.10 2.06 5.82
N ALA A 193 -5.31 1.56 5.53
CA ALA A 193 -5.81 0.32 6.12
C ALA A 193 -4.96 -0.89 5.68
N ALA A 194 -4.60 -0.93 4.40
CA ALA A 194 -3.70 -1.91 3.82
C ALA A 194 -2.34 -1.97 4.54
N VAL A 195 -1.64 -0.84 4.69
CA VAL A 195 -0.35 -0.77 5.40
C VAL A 195 -0.47 -1.30 6.83
N ARG A 196 -1.54 -0.93 7.53
CA ARG A 196 -1.76 -1.36 8.92
C ARG A 196 -1.96 -2.87 9.02
N SER A 197 -2.81 -3.43 8.17
CA SER A 197 -3.08 -4.87 8.13
C SER A 197 -1.80 -5.65 7.78
N MET A 198 -1.02 -5.17 6.83
CA MET A 198 0.27 -5.76 6.48
C MET A 198 1.25 -5.71 7.67
N THR A 199 1.36 -4.56 8.33
CA THR A 199 2.24 -4.39 9.50
C THR A 199 1.86 -5.34 10.64
N GLN A 200 0.56 -5.55 10.87
CA GLN A 200 0.08 -6.48 11.89
C GLN A 200 0.40 -7.93 11.54
N LEU A 201 0.19 -8.34 10.28
CA LEU A 201 0.56 -9.67 9.79
C LEU A 201 2.06 -9.91 9.92
N LEU A 202 2.89 -8.96 9.50
CA LEU A 202 4.35 -9.05 9.64
C LEU A 202 4.74 -9.20 11.12
N ARG A 203 4.13 -8.46 12.05
CA ARG A 203 4.39 -8.61 13.49
C ARG A 203 4.00 -9.99 14.02
N GLN A 204 2.88 -10.55 13.57
CA GLN A 204 2.46 -11.89 13.98
C GLN A 204 3.42 -12.95 13.43
N LEU A 205 3.78 -12.85 12.16
CA LEU A 205 4.72 -13.78 11.52
C LEU A 205 6.11 -13.74 12.15
N LYS A 206 6.60 -12.54 12.54
CA LYS A 206 7.86 -12.37 13.29
C LYS A 206 7.85 -13.04 14.67
N LYS A 207 6.68 -13.31 15.26
CA LYS A 207 6.56 -14.02 16.55
C LYS A 207 6.55 -15.53 16.39
N THR A 208 6.12 -16.03 15.22
CA THR A 208 5.92 -17.48 14.97
C THR A 208 7.04 -18.11 14.15
N THR A 209 7.89 -17.30 13.52
CA THR A 209 8.87 -17.74 12.52
C THR A 209 10.13 -16.88 12.64
N ASP A 210 11.30 -17.46 12.40
CA ASP A 210 12.54 -16.67 12.28
C ASP A 210 12.35 -15.69 11.12
N VAL A 211 12.59 -14.39 11.37
CA VAL A 211 12.30 -13.29 10.44
C VAL A 211 13.08 -13.43 9.12
N SER A 212 14.15 -14.23 9.14
CA SER A 212 14.94 -14.59 7.97
C SER A 212 14.22 -15.52 6.99
N GLU A 213 13.12 -16.18 7.40
CA GLU A 213 12.38 -17.16 6.58
C GLU A 213 11.12 -16.58 5.91
N ILE A 214 10.75 -15.33 6.21
CA ILE A 214 9.57 -14.68 5.63
C ILE A 214 9.99 -13.92 4.37
N ASP A 215 9.62 -14.46 3.21
CA ASP A 215 9.77 -13.76 1.93
C ASP A 215 8.71 -12.65 1.79
N ILE A 216 9.07 -11.47 2.31
CA ILE A 216 8.25 -10.26 2.25
C ILE A 216 7.95 -9.87 0.80
N LYS A 217 8.85 -10.15 -0.16
CA LYS A 217 8.64 -9.83 -1.59
C LYS A 217 7.55 -10.73 -2.19
N LEU A 218 7.58 -12.03 -1.93
CA LEU A 218 6.53 -12.96 -2.33
C LEU A 218 5.18 -12.63 -1.68
N MET A 219 5.21 -12.17 -0.42
CA MET A 219 4.02 -11.66 0.27
C MET A 219 3.47 -10.37 -0.34
N LEU A 220 4.28 -9.39 -0.71
CA LEU A 220 3.78 -8.16 -1.33
C LEU A 220 3.13 -8.48 -2.69
N ARG A 221 3.82 -9.27 -3.54
CA ARG A 221 3.34 -9.69 -4.86
C ARG A 221 2.02 -10.46 -4.82
N LYS A 222 1.94 -11.52 -4.00
CA LYS A 222 0.71 -12.33 -3.94
C LYS A 222 -0.44 -11.63 -3.22
N SER A 223 -0.16 -10.55 -2.47
CA SER A 223 -1.18 -9.77 -1.77
C SER A 223 -1.93 -8.75 -2.63
N GLY A 224 -1.53 -8.60 -3.90
CA GLY A 224 -2.19 -7.73 -4.86
C GLY A 224 -1.81 -6.25 -4.75
N PHE A 225 -0.84 -5.89 -3.90
CA PHE A 225 -0.25 -4.56 -3.92
C PHE A 225 0.63 -4.38 -5.15
N THR A 226 0.57 -3.21 -5.77
CA THR A 226 1.56 -2.82 -6.77
C THR A 226 2.90 -2.53 -6.10
N GLU A 227 3.95 -2.62 -6.91
CA GLU A 227 5.31 -2.31 -6.48
C GLU A 227 5.49 -0.81 -6.18
N GLU A 228 4.71 0.07 -6.84
CA GLU A 228 4.63 1.51 -6.54
C GLU A 228 4.20 1.76 -5.07
N PHE A 229 3.21 1.00 -4.58
CA PHE A 229 2.73 1.11 -3.21
C PHE A 229 3.77 0.64 -2.18
N ALA A 230 4.48 -0.45 -2.48
CA ALA A 230 5.53 -0.97 -1.61
C ALA A 230 6.71 0.01 -1.46
N SER A 231 7.13 0.62 -2.58
CA SER A 231 8.19 1.62 -2.63
C SER A 231 7.81 2.91 -1.88
N LYS A 232 6.64 3.49 -2.18
CA LYS A 232 6.12 4.72 -1.53
C LYS A 232 6.12 4.66 0.00
N HIS A 233 5.84 3.48 0.56
CA HIS A 233 5.75 3.28 2.01
C HIS A 233 7.02 2.72 2.65
N GLN A 234 8.15 2.70 1.92
CA GLN A 234 9.44 2.16 2.39
C GLN A 234 9.30 0.74 2.94
N LEU A 235 8.39 -0.04 2.35
CA LEU A 235 8.11 -1.42 2.77
C LEU A 235 9.11 -2.41 2.14
N GLU A 236 9.93 -1.93 1.22
CA GLU A 236 11.05 -2.67 0.64
C GLU A 236 12.36 -2.31 1.37
N PRO A 237 13.14 -3.29 1.85
CA PRO A 237 14.57 -3.11 1.89
C PRO A 237 15.04 -3.06 0.42
N LEU A 238 15.59 -1.93 -0.02
CA LEU A 238 16.31 -1.77 -1.29
C LEU A 238 17.36 -2.89 -1.40
N CYS A 239 17.00 -3.99 -2.06
CA CYS A 239 17.80 -5.20 -2.16
C CYS A 239 17.59 -5.79 -3.56
N CYS A 240 18.51 -5.54 -4.48
CA CYS A 240 18.60 -6.15 -5.80
C CYS A 240 19.87 -7.00 -5.91
N TYR A 241 19.92 -7.89 -6.89
CA TYR A 241 21.12 -8.65 -7.23
C TYR A 241 21.96 -7.82 -8.19
N MET A 242 23.26 -7.72 -7.92
CA MET A 242 24.23 -7.08 -8.80
C MET A 242 25.36 -8.02 -9.15
N ARG A 243 25.72 -8.00 -10.42
CA ARG A 243 26.86 -8.73 -10.97
C ARG A 243 27.79 -7.74 -11.68
N GLU A 244 29.10 -7.95 -11.52
CA GLU A 244 30.11 -7.22 -12.29
C GLU A 244 30.19 -7.83 -13.70
N ILE A 245 30.11 -6.99 -14.72
CA ILE A 245 30.11 -7.42 -16.14
C ILE A 245 31.55 -7.50 -16.62
N THR A 246 31.96 -8.64 -17.19
CA THR A 246 33.24 -8.78 -17.89
C THR A 246 33.09 -8.63 -19.41
N GLN A 247 34.19 -8.44 -20.16
CA GLN A 247 34.13 -8.32 -21.63
C GLN A 247 33.50 -9.55 -22.32
N GLU A 248 33.53 -10.73 -21.69
CA GLU A 248 32.88 -11.93 -22.22
C GLU A 248 31.35 -11.93 -22.01
N ASP A 249 30.85 -11.21 -20.99
CA ASP A 249 29.41 -11.11 -20.68
C ASP A 249 28.66 -10.19 -21.67
N GLU A 250 29.35 -9.27 -22.34
CA GLU A 250 28.76 -8.36 -23.35
C GLU A 250 28.18 -9.11 -24.56
N LEU A 251 28.73 -10.28 -24.90
CA LEU A 251 28.25 -11.13 -26.00
C LEU A 251 26.98 -11.89 -25.65
N LEU A 252 26.74 -12.20 -24.37
CA LEU A 252 25.56 -12.94 -23.90
C LEU A 252 24.35 -12.03 -23.69
N MET A 253 24.56 -10.72 -23.53
CA MET A 253 23.49 -9.75 -23.29
C MET A 253 22.60 -9.49 -24.52
N ASN A 254 23.10 -9.83 -25.73
CA ASN A 254 22.33 -9.77 -26.98
C ASN A 254 21.40 -10.97 -27.19
N ASP A 255 21.55 -12.06 -26.41
CA ASP A 255 20.78 -13.31 -26.57
C ASP A 255 19.64 -13.47 -25.53
N PHE A 256 19.43 -12.50 -24.63
CA PHE A 256 18.32 -12.54 -23.65
C PHE A 256 16.99 -12.09 -24.28
N GLU A 257 16.54 -12.78 -25.33
CA GLU A 257 15.14 -12.76 -25.76
C GLU A 257 14.36 -13.87 -25.02
N ASP A 258 13.28 -13.44 -24.36
CA ASP A 258 12.18 -14.23 -23.79
C ASP A 258 12.51 -15.38 -22.81
N GLY A 259 12.27 -15.09 -21.52
CA GLY A 259 11.34 -15.92 -20.76
C GLY A 259 11.86 -17.13 -19.98
N GLN A 260 13.17 -17.28 -19.71
CA GLN A 260 13.62 -18.24 -18.71
C GLN A 260 13.68 -17.63 -17.30
N GLU A 261 12.72 -18.03 -16.46
CA GLU A 261 12.81 -17.90 -14.99
C GLU A 261 13.93 -18.81 -14.48
N ASP A 262 15.17 -18.29 -14.47
CA ASP A 262 16.28 -19.03 -13.87
C ASP A 262 16.09 -19.19 -12.37
N SER A 263 16.24 -20.45 -11.97
CA SER A 263 16.10 -21.01 -10.65
C SER A 263 17.02 -20.39 -9.60
N ASP A 264 16.54 -20.43 -8.35
CA ASP A 264 17.26 -20.22 -7.09
C ASP A 264 18.75 -20.71 -7.13
N CYS A 265 19.69 -19.83 -7.51
CA CYS A 265 21.12 -20.14 -7.57
C CYS A 265 22.00 -19.19 -6.72
N ALA A 266 21.46 -18.64 -5.63
CA ALA A 266 22.20 -17.69 -4.79
C ALA A 266 22.90 -18.30 -3.54
N ASP A 267 22.92 -19.62 -3.38
CA ASP A 267 23.49 -20.27 -2.19
C ASP A 267 24.84 -21.01 -2.44
N SER A 268 25.46 -20.84 -3.62
CA SER A 268 26.83 -21.34 -3.86
C SER A 268 27.88 -20.24 -3.61
N ASP A 269 28.91 -20.56 -2.82
CA ASP A 269 30.05 -19.68 -2.50
C ASP A 269 30.87 -19.18 -3.72
N HIS A 270 30.52 -19.62 -4.93
CA HIS A 270 31.13 -19.22 -6.20
C HIS A 270 30.26 -18.29 -7.07
N SER A 271 29.09 -17.86 -6.59
CA SER A 271 28.27 -16.89 -7.33
C SER A 271 28.88 -15.48 -7.28
N THR A 272 29.03 -14.87 -8.47
CA THR A 272 29.38 -13.46 -8.66
C THR A 272 28.25 -12.51 -8.24
N ASP A 273 27.05 -13.03 -8.01
CA ASP A 273 25.88 -12.23 -7.65
C ASP A 273 26.00 -11.77 -6.20
N LYS A 274 25.86 -10.45 -5.99
CA LYS A 274 25.88 -9.82 -4.68
C LYS A 274 24.57 -9.11 -4.41
N TRP A 275 24.18 -9.07 -3.14
CA TRP A 275 23.05 -8.29 -2.67
C TRP A 275 23.46 -6.82 -2.54
N VAL A 276 22.63 -5.90 -3.04
CA VAL A 276 22.96 -4.47 -3.04
C VAL A 276 22.02 -3.66 -2.18
N GLN A 277 22.57 -2.75 -1.39
CA GLN A 277 21.85 -1.73 -0.64
C GLN A 277 22.40 -0.34 -0.98
N LEU A 278 21.50 0.63 -1.09
CA LEU A 278 21.86 2.03 -1.22
C LEU A 278 21.83 2.71 0.16
N ASN A 279 22.93 3.32 0.57
CA ASN A 279 23.07 4.04 1.83
C ASN A 279 23.68 5.42 1.57
N GLY A 280 22.82 6.44 1.47
CA GLY A 280 23.24 7.77 1.04
C GLY A 280 23.81 7.71 -0.39
N ASN A 281 25.06 8.14 -0.55
CA ASN A 281 25.79 8.06 -1.83
C ASN A 281 26.63 6.78 -1.98
N LEU A 282 26.45 5.78 -1.12
CA LEU A 282 27.18 4.52 -1.20
C LEU A 282 26.27 3.39 -1.68
N VAL A 283 26.73 2.67 -2.69
CA VAL A 283 26.19 1.36 -3.08
C VAL A 283 27.01 0.28 -2.37
N GLN A 284 26.38 -0.43 -1.43
CA GLN A 284 27.02 -1.44 -0.60
C GLN A 284 26.64 -2.84 -1.10
N LEU A 285 27.63 -3.71 -1.29
CA LEU A 285 27.48 -5.08 -1.76
C LEU A 285 27.65 -6.08 -0.61
N PHE A 286 26.82 -7.10 -0.56
CA PHE A 286 26.83 -8.16 0.45
C PHE A 286 26.82 -9.54 -0.21
N ARG A 287 27.41 -10.55 0.45
CA ARG A 287 27.34 -11.93 -0.07
C ARG A 287 25.93 -12.48 0.06
N THR A 288 25.26 -12.15 1.15
CA THR A 288 23.92 -12.63 1.45
C THR A 288 23.00 -11.50 1.85
N MET A 289 21.69 -11.68 1.63
CA MET A 289 20.66 -10.75 2.12
C MET A 289 20.70 -10.60 3.65
N LYS A 290 21.14 -11.65 4.36
CA LYS A 290 21.25 -11.67 5.82
C LYS A 290 22.34 -10.72 6.32
N GLU A 291 23.44 -10.60 5.58
CA GLU A 291 24.52 -9.63 5.87
C GLU A 291 24.03 -8.19 5.66
N ALA A 292 23.38 -7.93 4.51
CA ALA A 292 22.81 -6.61 4.20
C ALA A 292 21.84 -6.12 5.30
N LYS A 293 20.90 -6.98 5.72
CA LYS A 293 19.88 -6.63 6.73
C LYS A 293 20.43 -6.43 8.14
N LYS A 294 21.57 -7.04 8.48
CA LYS A 294 22.16 -6.95 9.81
C LYS A 294 23.17 -5.80 9.95
N GLY A 295 23.41 -5.04 8.88
CA GLY A 295 24.50 -4.06 8.86
C GLY A 295 25.85 -4.73 9.10
N ALA A 296 26.02 -5.97 8.61
CA ALA A 296 27.31 -6.62 8.63
C ALA A 296 28.29 -5.86 7.73
N SER A 297 29.59 -6.11 7.87
CA SER A 297 30.58 -5.53 6.96
C SER A 297 30.24 -5.91 5.52
N CYS A 298 30.02 -4.89 4.69
CA CYS A 298 29.83 -5.08 3.26
C CYS A 298 31.11 -5.67 2.63
N THR A 299 30.92 -6.44 1.57
CA THR A 299 32.04 -6.97 0.78
C THR A 299 32.70 -5.92 -0.09
N MET A 300 31.95 -4.90 -0.51
CA MET A 300 32.42 -3.81 -1.33
C MET A 300 31.51 -2.61 -1.15
N GLU A 301 32.08 -1.41 -1.25
CA GLU A 301 31.36 -0.14 -1.31
C GLU A 301 31.76 0.63 -2.55
N ILE A 302 30.78 1.28 -3.15
CA ILE A 302 30.95 2.06 -4.36
C ILE A 302 30.36 3.44 -4.10
N ALA A 303 31.21 4.46 -4.07
CA ALA A 303 30.77 5.84 -3.94
C ALA A 303 30.21 6.34 -5.27
N LEU A 304 28.97 6.82 -5.23
CA LEU A 304 28.30 7.50 -6.33
C LEU A 304 28.83 8.93 -6.40
N GLU A 305 29.55 9.23 -7.47
CA GLU A 305 30.21 10.53 -7.70
C GLU A 305 29.69 11.16 -9.00
N ALA A 306 29.24 12.41 -8.90
CA ALA A 306 28.79 13.16 -10.07
C ALA A 306 29.92 13.27 -11.11
N GLY A 307 29.64 12.88 -12.37
CA GLY A 307 30.59 12.91 -13.47
C GLY A 307 31.52 11.69 -13.57
N ARG A 308 31.56 10.82 -12.56
CA ARG A 308 32.30 9.55 -12.60
C ARG A 308 31.36 8.34 -12.68
N THR A 309 30.16 8.49 -12.13
CA THR A 309 29.14 7.46 -12.14
C THR A 309 28.06 7.78 -13.17
N SER A 310 27.69 6.80 -14.00
CA SER A 310 26.50 6.84 -14.86
C SER A 310 25.57 5.67 -14.55
N VAL A 311 24.28 5.90 -14.76
CA VAL A 311 23.23 4.89 -14.55
C VAL A 311 22.30 4.87 -15.77
N SER A 312 22.04 3.69 -16.29
CA SER A 312 21.20 3.45 -17.47
C SER A 312 20.25 2.28 -17.22
N ILE A 313 19.14 2.23 -17.97
CA ILE A 313 18.23 1.07 -17.98
C ILE A 313 18.57 0.22 -19.20
N VAL A 314 18.66 -1.09 -19.00
CA VAL A 314 18.90 -2.09 -20.04
C VAL A 314 17.74 -3.10 -20.03
N ASN A 315 17.16 -3.39 -21.19
CA ASN A 315 16.04 -4.34 -21.38
C ASN A 315 14.85 -4.14 -20.41
N GLY A 316 14.64 -2.89 -19.97
CA GLY A 316 13.56 -2.46 -19.09
C GLY A 316 13.59 -2.94 -17.63
N VAL A 317 14.32 -4.01 -17.30
CA VAL A 317 14.39 -4.57 -15.93
C VAL A 317 15.81 -4.59 -15.34
N TYR A 318 16.83 -4.36 -16.16
CA TYR A 318 18.21 -4.26 -15.71
C TYR A 318 18.61 -2.80 -15.55
N ILE A 319 19.43 -2.52 -14.55
CA ILE A 319 20.04 -1.23 -14.32
C ILE A 319 21.54 -1.42 -14.50
N GLU A 320 22.11 -0.69 -15.43
CA GLU A 320 23.55 -0.64 -15.57
C GLU A 320 24.09 0.55 -14.79
N LEU A 321 25.10 0.29 -13.97
CA LEU A 321 25.82 1.29 -13.18
C LEU A 321 27.29 1.24 -13.58
N ILE A 322 27.78 2.31 -14.19
CA ILE A 322 29.19 2.46 -14.55
C ILE A 322 29.81 3.43 -13.55
N ASN A 323 30.90 3.06 -12.90
CA ASN A 323 31.65 3.95 -12.00
C ASN A 323 33.16 3.83 -12.24
N GLY A 324 33.72 4.75 -13.03
CA GLY A 324 35.07 4.61 -13.57
C GLY A 324 35.18 3.36 -14.45
N ASP A 325 36.15 2.49 -14.15
CA ASP A 325 36.39 1.26 -14.93
C ASP A 325 35.47 0.09 -14.55
N LYS A 326 34.60 0.27 -13.54
CA LYS A 326 33.68 -0.76 -13.07
C LYS A 326 32.33 -0.63 -13.76
N ARG A 327 31.87 -1.71 -14.39
CA ARG A 327 30.54 -1.82 -14.99
C ARG A 327 29.76 -2.89 -14.24
N LEU A 328 28.60 -2.50 -13.70
CA LEU A 328 27.78 -3.34 -12.85
C LEU A 328 26.38 -3.44 -13.44
N LEU A 329 25.81 -4.64 -13.43
CA LEU A 329 24.44 -4.88 -13.83
C LEU A 329 23.61 -5.27 -12.62
N LEU A 330 22.55 -4.52 -12.35
CA LEU A 330 21.56 -4.82 -11.34
C LEU A 330 20.31 -5.37 -12.00
N LYS A 331 19.94 -6.62 -11.69
CA LYS A 331 18.64 -7.15 -12.10
C LYS A 331 17.60 -6.69 -11.09
N ALA A 332 16.77 -5.73 -11.47
CA ALA A 332 15.62 -5.35 -10.67
C ALA A 332 14.53 -6.43 -10.79
N THR A 333 13.69 -6.50 -9.77
CA THR A 333 12.58 -7.45 -9.74
C THR A 333 11.43 -7.06 -10.68
N SER A 334 11.44 -5.83 -11.21
CA SER A 334 10.47 -5.31 -12.18
C SER A 334 10.91 -3.99 -12.80
N LYS A 335 10.25 -3.57 -13.88
CA LYS A 335 10.48 -2.28 -14.56
C LYS A 335 10.25 -1.07 -13.64
N ILE A 336 9.24 -1.14 -12.77
CA ILE A 336 8.93 -0.03 -11.84
C ILE A 336 10.07 0.15 -10.84
N ILE A 337 10.60 -0.95 -10.31
CA ILE A 337 11.74 -0.93 -9.39
C ILE A 337 12.99 -0.45 -10.11
N THR A 338 13.20 -0.85 -11.37
CA THR A 338 14.27 -0.33 -12.23
C THR A 338 14.24 1.19 -12.31
N HIS A 339 13.09 1.78 -12.66
CA HIS A 339 12.92 3.23 -12.75
C HIS A 339 13.14 3.92 -11.40
N TYR A 340 12.59 3.38 -10.31
CA TYR A 340 12.78 3.96 -8.98
C TYR A 340 14.25 4.01 -8.54
N TRP A 341 15.01 2.94 -8.75
CA TRP A 341 16.44 2.90 -8.44
C TRP A 341 17.22 3.91 -9.25
N VAL A 342 16.95 3.97 -10.55
CA VAL A 342 17.56 4.90 -11.49
C VAL A 342 17.30 6.35 -11.08
N ASP A 343 16.04 6.71 -10.84
CA ASP A 343 15.65 8.06 -10.41
C ASP A 343 16.33 8.43 -9.08
N THR A 344 16.42 7.47 -8.16
CA THR A 344 17.08 7.66 -6.86
C THR A 344 18.58 7.91 -7.04
N ILE A 345 19.27 7.09 -7.84
CA ILE A 345 20.71 7.24 -8.11
C ILE A 345 20.99 8.54 -8.87
N SER A 346 20.20 8.86 -9.90
CA SER A 346 20.27 10.12 -10.64
C SER A 346 20.05 11.34 -9.73
N SER A 347 19.08 11.28 -8.82
CA SER A 347 18.85 12.34 -7.83
C SER A 347 20.02 12.53 -6.88
N ILE A 348 20.68 11.44 -6.46
CA ILE A 348 21.87 11.50 -5.60
C ILE A 348 23.06 12.13 -6.35
N MET A 349 23.23 11.76 -7.62
CA MET A 349 24.30 12.28 -8.48
C MET A 349 24.03 13.69 -9.00
N LYS A 350 22.78 14.18 -8.90
CA LYS A 350 22.28 15.42 -9.53
C LYS A 350 22.49 15.43 -11.05
N THR A 351 22.44 14.27 -11.70
CA THR A 351 22.62 14.11 -13.15
C THR A 351 21.33 13.59 -13.80
N PRO A 352 20.98 14.08 -15.01
CA PRO A 352 19.82 13.56 -15.73
C PRO A 352 20.03 12.12 -16.17
N PHE A 353 19.00 11.29 -16.04
CA PHE A 353 18.99 9.90 -16.49
C PHE A 353 19.05 9.80 -18.03
N THR A 354 19.79 8.82 -18.53
CA THR A 354 19.87 8.46 -19.96
C THR A 354 19.20 7.11 -20.20
N LYS A 355 18.13 7.11 -20.98
CA LYS A 355 17.47 5.89 -21.44
C LYS A 355 18.28 5.32 -22.61
N ILE A 356 18.83 4.12 -22.43
CA ILE A 356 19.38 3.35 -23.54
C ILE A 356 18.19 2.54 -24.06
N ASP A 357 17.54 3.05 -25.11
CA ASP A 357 16.60 2.24 -25.86
C ASP A 357 17.41 1.26 -26.71
N ASP A 358 17.02 -0.01 -26.73
CA ASP A 358 17.46 -0.99 -27.72
C ASP A 358 16.91 -0.56 -29.08
N ALA A 359 17.52 0.48 -29.63
CA ALA A 359 17.38 0.92 -30.99
C ALA A 359 18.69 0.58 -31.69
N GLY A 360 18.76 -0.64 -32.21
CA GLY A 360 19.81 -1.05 -33.12
C GLY A 360 19.45 -2.38 -33.76
N THR A 361 19.18 -2.33 -35.07
CA THR A 361 19.56 -3.37 -36.05
C THR A 361 20.54 -4.43 -35.57
#